data_AF-A0A350W6Y2-F1
#
_entry.id   AF-A0A350W6Y2-F1
#
_cell.length_a   1.000
_cell.length_b   1.000
_cell.length_c   1.000
_cell.angle_alpha   90.00
_cell.angle_beta   90.00
_cell.angle_gamma   90.00
#
_symmetry.space_group_name_H-M   'P 1'
#
loop_
_entity.id
_entity.type
_entity.pdbx_description
1 polymer ?
#
loop_
_entity_poly.entity_id
_entity_poly.type
_entity_poly.pdbx_seq_one_letter_code
_entity_poly.pdbx_strand_id
1 'polypeptide(L)'
;YNLSNEDINKFSLLNKSLEKINKDYKILVDQGKMKTFAYSKLVDELDGLSLKLSRLQDDLDYQLRSITSMKDDETRAREQLNTIEDLLKKSKYRLKDYKIPVIPSSYYIELTEAQDAIREIVKELDKKPIVIKILNIRVDTARDLVFKIYNKTNDMIKIVDMAEKMIVYGNRYRSSYEEIDIALTKAEELFRRGKYKESLDLSTKSISFIDKNIIDSD
;
A
#
# COMPACT_ATOMS: atom_id res chain seq x y z
N TYR A 1 6.79 19.10 -4.72
CA TYR A 1 7.34 18.26 -3.64
C TYR A 1 7.61 19.13 -2.44
N ASN A 2 7.26 18.68 -1.25
CA ASN A 2 7.64 19.39 -0.05
C ASN A 2 9.09 18.98 0.17
N LEU A 3 10.02 19.60 -0.55
CA LEU A 3 11.41 19.59 -0.11
C LEU A 3 11.34 20.11 1.31
N SER A 4 11.84 19.32 2.26
CA SER A 4 11.91 19.78 3.65
C SER A 4 12.59 21.15 3.65
N ASN A 5 12.26 22.04 4.59
CA ASN A 5 13.00 23.30 4.74
C ASN A 5 14.51 23.06 4.80
N GLU A 6 14.94 21.87 5.26
CA GLU A 6 16.32 21.39 5.21
C GLU A 6 16.87 21.20 3.80
N ASP A 7 16.11 20.64 2.85
CA ASP A 7 16.57 20.41 1.47
C ASP A 7 16.59 21.72 0.68
N ILE A 8 15.64 22.62 0.91
CA ILE A 8 15.66 23.98 0.36
C ILE A 8 16.88 24.75 0.91
N ASN A 9 17.17 24.61 2.21
CA ASN A 9 18.34 25.21 2.83
C ASN A 9 19.64 24.65 2.23
N LYS A 10 19.72 23.34 1.95
CA LYS A 10 20.87 22.72 1.27
C LYS A 10 21.11 23.30 -0.12
N PHE A 11 20.07 23.50 -0.93
CA PHE A 11 20.21 24.18 -2.22
C PHE A 11 20.68 25.63 -2.07
N SER A 12 20.19 26.35 -1.06
CA SER A 12 20.67 27.72 -0.78
C SER A 12 22.16 27.75 -0.36
N LEU A 13 22.60 26.74 0.40
CA LEU A 13 23.99 26.54 0.84
C LEU A 13 24.91 26.16 -0.33
N LEU A 14 24.43 25.31 -1.24
CA LEU A 14 25.11 24.98 -2.49
C LEU A 14 25.27 26.23 -3.36
N ASN A 15 24.22 27.03 -3.55
CA ASN A 15 24.31 28.28 -4.30
C ASN A 15 25.29 29.28 -3.68
N LYS A 16 25.26 29.46 -2.35
CA LYS A 16 26.23 30.32 -1.65
C LYS A 16 27.66 29.80 -1.79
N SER A 17 27.86 28.49 -1.73
CA SER A 17 29.17 27.87 -1.92
C SER A 17 29.68 28.06 -3.34
N LEU A 18 28.80 27.92 -4.34
CA LEU A 18 29.11 28.18 -5.75
C LEU A 18 29.45 29.65 -6.00
N GLU A 19 28.68 30.59 -5.44
CA GLU A 19 28.98 32.02 -5.53
C GLU A 19 30.34 32.35 -4.91
N LYS A 20 30.68 31.71 -3.79
CA LYS A 20 31.98 31.89 -3.13
C LYS A 20 33.11 31.35 -4.01
N ILE A 21 32.98 30.14 -4.55
CA ILE A 21 33.96 29.55 -5.49
C ILE A 21 34.14 30.45 -6.72
N ASN A 22 33.06 31.02 -7.27
CA ASN A 22 33.13 31.90 -8.43
C ASN A 22 33.80 33.26 -8.10
N LYS A 23 33.56 33.80 -6.90
CA LYS A 23 34.26 35.00 -6.41
C LYS A 23 35.76 34.71 -6.22
N ASP A 24 36.10 33.60 -5.55
CA ASP A 24 37.47 33.18 -5.32
C ASP A 24 38.21 32.96 -6.66
N TYR A 25 37.57 32.31 -7.63
CA TYR A 25 38.09 32.15 -8.98
C TYR A 25 38.35 33.47 -9.70
N LYS A 26 37.41 34.43 -9.65
CA LYS A 26 37.59 35.77 -10.25
C LYS A 26 38.78 36.52 -9.65
N ILE A 27 38.92 36.48 -8.32
CA ILE A 27 40.05 37.09 -7.61
C ILE A 27 41.37 36.46 -8.09
N LEU A 28 41.40 35.13 -8.23
CA LEU A 28 42.59 34.39 -8.67
C LEU A 28 42.99 34.72 -10.11
N VAL A 29 42.00 34.85 -11.01
CA VAL A 29 42.21 35.26 -12.40
C VAL A 29 42.77 36.68 -12.48
N ASP A 30 42.24 37.61 -11.67
CA ASP A 30 42.72 39.00 -11.66
C ASP A 30 44.13 39.12 -11.06
N GLN A 31 44.44 38.36 -10.01
CA GLN A 31 45.81 38.26 -9.46
C GLN A 31 46.81 37.65 -10.46
N GLY A 32 46.38 36.68 -11.26
CA GLY A 32 47.19 36.12 -12.35
C GLY A 32 47.50 37.14 -13.45
N LYS A 33 46.55 38.00 -13.82
CA LYS A 33 46.75 39.08 -14.79
C LYS A 33 47.74 40.15 -14.30
N MET A 34 47.75 40.44 -12.99
CA MET A 34 48.65 41.43 -12.39
C MET A 34 50.09 40.92 -12.22
N LYS A 35 50.39 39.64 -12.52
CA LYS A 35 51.70 38.97 -12.34
C LYS A 35 52.30 39.10 -10.92
N THR A 36 51.48 39.38 -9.92
CA THR A 36 51.91 39.62 -8.53
C THR A 36 52.10 38.34 -7.72
N PHE A 37 51.80 37.16 -8.27
CA PHE A 37 51.86 35.87 -7.59
C PHE A 37 52.81 34.89 -8.27
N ALA A 38 53.47 34.03 -7.48
CA ALA A 38 54.28 32.94 -8.00
C ALA A 38 53.41 31.89 -8.69
N TYR A 39 53.77 31.47 -9.90
CA TYR A 39 52.98 30.52 -10.70
C TYR A 39 52.69 29.20 -9.97
N SER A 40 53.62 28.67 -9.15
CA SER A 40 53.37 27.41 -8.41
C SER A 40 52.22 27.53 -7.41
N LYS A 41 52.15 28.64 -6.66
CA LYS A 41 51.07 28.89 -5.69
C LYS A 41 49.72 29.11 -6.38
N LEU A 42 49.75 29.67 -7.59
CA LEU A 42 48.55 29.90 -8.39
C LEU A 42 47.97 28.57 -8.88
N VAL A 43 48.83 27.62 -9.27
CA VAL A 43 48.43 26.24 -9.59
C VAL A 43 47.86 25.53 -8.37
N ASP A 44 48.53 25.61 -7.21
CA ASP A 44 48.05 24.97 -5.97
C ASP A 44 46.66 25.48 -5.55
N GLU A 45 46.40 26.79 -5.66
CA GLU A 45 45.08 27.34 -5.35
C GLU A 45 44.02 27.00 -6.41
N LEU A 46 44.40 26.93 -7.69
CA LEU A 46 43.52 26.48 -8.76
C LEU A 46 43.08 25.02 -8.54
N ASP A 47 44.02 24.15 -8.15
CA ASP A 47 43.75 22.75 -7.82
C ASP A 47 42.84 22.64 -6.59
N GLY A 48 43.06 23.48 -5.57
CA GLY A 48 42.17 23.58 -4.41
C GLY A 48 40.75 24.04 -4.76
N LEU A 49 40.60 24.98 -5.69
CA LEU A 49 39.30 25.41 -6.22
C LEU A 49 38.63 24.31 -7.04
N SER A 50 39.38 23.63 -7.90
CA SER A 50 38.91 22.50 -8.69
C SER A 50 38.36 21.38 -7.79
N LEU A 51 39.07 21.06 -6.70
CA LEU A 51 38.64 20.04 -5.75
C LEU A 51 37.36 20.45 -4.99
N LYS A 52 37.23 21.73 -4.61
CA LYS A 52 35.99 22.26 -4.00
C LYS A 52 34.82 22.23 -4.99
N LEU A 53 35.06 22.56 -6.25
CA LEU A 53 34.05 22.51 -7.31
C LEU A 53 33.59 21.07 -7.57
N SER A 54 34.52 20.11 -7.60
CA SER A 54 34.21 18.68 -7.74
C SER A 54 33.31 18.19 -6.60
N ARG A 55 33.63 18.53 -5.35
CA ARG A 55 32.79 18.17 -4.20
C ARG A 55 31.39 18.78 -4.28
N LEU A 56 31.30 20.04 -4.71
CA LEU A 56 30.03 20.73 -4.89
C LEU A 56 29.19 20.09 -6.00
N GLN A 57 29.85 19.62 -7.07
CA GLN A 57 29.21 18.86 -8.15
C GLN A 57 28.68 17.52 -7.64
N ASP A 58 29.47 16.77 -6.86
CA ASP A 58 29.04 15.50 -6.26
C ASP A 58 27.83 15.69 -5.33
N ASP A 59 27.85 16.74 -4.50
CA ASP A 59 26.72 17.10 -3.62
C ASP A 59 25.47 17.45 -4.43
N LEU A 60 25.61 18.22 -5.52
CA LEU A 60 24.51 18.56 -6.40
C LEU A 60 23.92 17.32 -7.07
N ASP A 61 24.76 16.44 -7.60
CA ASP A 61 24.35 15.17 -8.22
C ASP A 61 23.60 14.29 -7.20
N TYR A 62 24.05 14.24 -5.96
CA TYR A 62 23.35 13.53 -4.89
C TYR A 62 21.95 14.09 -4.64
N GLN A 63 21.80 15.43 -4.57
CA GLN A 63 20.49 16.06 -4.40
C GLN A 63 19.58 15.82 -5.61
N LEU A 64 20.11 15.89 -6.83
CA LEU A 64 19.35 15.61 -8.05
C LEU A 64 18.86 14.16 -8.11
N ARG A 65 19.70 13.20 -7.69
CA ARG A 65 19.31 11.79 -7.55
C ARG A 65 18.19 11.61 -6.51
N SER A 66 18.25 12.32 -5.39
CA SER A 66 17.18 12.30 -4.37
C SER A 66 15.85 12.80 -4.93
N ILE A 67 15.84 13.93 -5.66
CA ILE A 67 14.62 14.45 -6.30
C ILE A 67 14.07 13.47 -7.35
N THR A 68 14.96 12.86 -8.13
CA THR A 68 14.57 11.85 -9.13
C THR A 68 13.91 10.66 -8.44
N SER A 69 14.51 10.14 -7.36
CA SER A 69 13.92 9.09 -6.53
C SER A 69 12.54 9.47 -5.98
N MET A 70 12.35 10.72 -5.53
CA MET A 70 11.04 11.18 -5.03
C MET A 70 9.96 11.19 -6.12
N LYS A 71 10.34 11.52 -7.36
CA LYS A 71 9.42 11.48 -8.52
C LYS A 71 9.08 10.04 -8.92
N ASP A 72 10.07 9.15 -8.86
CA ASP A 72 9.85 7.73 -9.08
C ASP A 72 8.93 7.14 -8.00
N ASP A 73 9.11 7.54 -6.73
CA ASP A 73 8.23 7.16 -5.62
C ASP A 73 6.78 7.61 -5.84
N GLU A 74 6.56 8.85 -6.30
CA GLU A 74 5.22 9.33 -6.65
C GLU A 74 4.58 8.48 -7.76
N THR A 75 5.36 8.17 -8.80
CA THR A 75 4.90 7.37 -9.94
C THR A 75 4.52 5.97 -9.48
N ARG A 76 5.37 5.33 -8.67
CA ARG A 76 5.09 4.02 -8.05
C ARG A 76 3.84 4.04 -7.18
N ALA A 77 3.66 5.09 -6.37
CA ALA A 77 2.46 5.23 -5.53
C ALA A 77 1.17 5.29 -6.37
N ARG A 78 1.19 5.97 -7.53
CA ARG A 78 0.04 6.00 -8.46
C ARG A 78 -0.26 4.63 -9.07
N GLU A 79 0.76 3.89 -9.48
CA GLU A 79 0.58 2.53 -9.99
C GLU A 79 0.01 1.58 -8.93
N GLN A 80 0.50 1.68 -7.70
CA GLN A 80 -0.01 0.91 -6.58
C GLN A 80 -1.46 1.27 -6.24
N LEU A 81 -1.82 2.56 -6.27
CA LEU A 81 -3.20 3.00 -6.10
C LEU A 81 -4.14 2.33 -7.12
N ASN A 82 -3.77 2.34 -8.40
CA ASN A 82 -4.55 1.68 -9.45
C ASN A 82 -4.70 0.17 -9.20
N THR A 83 -3.62 -0.47 -8.73
CA THR A 83 -3.63 -1.90 -8.40
C THR A 83 -4.55 -2.20 -7.21
N ILE A 84 -4.52 -1.36 -6.18
CA ILE A 84 -5.36 -1.46 -4.99
C ILE A 84 -6.84 -1.27 -5.38
N GLU A 85 -7.16 -0.30 -6.23
CA GLU A 85 -8.51 -0.10 -6.75
C GLU A 85 -9.01 -1.30 -7.57
N ASP A 86 -8.16 -1.86 -8.43
CA ASP A 86 -8.50 -3.06 -9.22
C ASP A 86 -8.78 -4.26 -8.32
N LEU A 87 -7.96 -4.47 -7.28
CA LEU A 87 -8.16 -5.53 -6.30
C LEU A 87 -9.48 -5.37 -5.54
N LEU A 88 -9.84 -4.13 -5.16
CA LEU A 88 -11.11 -3.84 -4.52
C LEU A 88 -12.29 -4.10 -5.46
N LYS A 89 -12.19 -3.70 -6.73
CA LYS A 89 -13.19 -3.99 -7.78
C LYS A 89 -13.37 -5.49 -7.96
N LYS A 90 -12.27 -6.25 -8.08
CA LYS A 90 -12.30 -7.72 -8.17
C LYS A 90 -12.99 -8.35 -6.97
N SER A 91 -12.69 -7.89 -5.75
CA SER A 91 -13.37 -8.37 -4.53
C SER A 91 -14.88 -8.16 -4.61
N LYS A 92 -15.31 -6.97 -5.07
CA LYS A 92 -16.73 -6.63 -5.23
C LYS A 92 -17.43 -7.48 -6.30
N TYR A 93 -16.75 -7.74 -7.42
CA TYR A 93 -17.28 -8.61 -8.48
C TYR A 93 -17.47 -10.04 -7.99
N ARG A 94 -16.46 -10.61 -7.32
CA ARG A 94 -16.56 -11.96 -6.74
C ARG A 94 -17.72 -12.06 -5.75
N LEU A 95 -17.94 -11.05 -4.92
CA LEU A 95 -19.07 -11.03 -3.99
C LEU A 95 -20.43 -11.05 -4.71
N LYS A 96 -20.54 -10.35 -5.85
CA LYS A 96 -21.76 -10.29 -6.66
C LYS A 96 -22.02 -11.59 -7.44
N ASP A 97 -20.98 -12.23 -7.96
CA ASP A 97 -21.09 -13.45 -8.75
C ASP A 97 -21.63 -14.63 -7.93
N TYR A 98 -21.19 -14.76 -6.67
CA TYR A 98 -21.63 -15.81 -5.75
C TYR A 98 -23.02 -15.55 -5.14
N LYS A 99 -23.69 -14.44 -5.49
CA LYS A 99 -25.08 -14.10 -5.06
C LYS A 99 -25.34 -14.33 -3.57
N ILE A 100 -24.38 -13.95 -2.73
CA ILE A 100 -24.48 -14.18 -1.28
C ILE A 100 -25.70 -13.41 -0.73
N PRO A 101 -26.64 -14.08 -0.04
CA PRO A 101 -27.94 -13.49 0.28
C PRO A 101 -27.86 -12.34 1.30
N VAL A 102 -26.95 -12.42 2.27
CA VAL A 102 -26.79 -11.39 3.31
C VAL A 102 -25.32 -11.17 3.65
N ILE A 103 -24.81 -9.98 3.33
CA ILE A 103 -23.45 -9.60 3.69
C ILE A 103 -23.45 -9.06 5.14
N PRO A 104 -22.60 -9.57 6.04
CA PRO A 104 -22.54 -9.09 7.42
C PRO A 104 -22.20 -7.59 7.50
N SER A 105 -22.77 -6.89 8.48
CA SER A 105 -22.50 -5.46 8.72
C SER A 105 -21.01 -5.16 8.98
N SER A 106 -20.29 -6.08 9.64
CA SER A 106 -18.84 -5.99 9.84
C SER A 106 -18.06 -5.88 8.53
N TYR A 107 -18.51 -6.55 7.46
CA TYR A 107 -17.86 -6.46 6.16
C TYR A 107 -18.07 -5.07 5.53
N TYR A 108 -19.25 -4.48 5.71
CA TYR A 108 -19.55 -3.14 5.19
C TYR A 108 -18.67 -2.08 5.86
N ILE A 109 -18.45 -2.17 7.17
CA ILE A 109 -17.58 -1.24 7.92
C ILE A 109 -16.14 -1.31 7.39
N GLU A 110 -15.58 -2.51 7.24
CA GLU A 110 -14.22 -2.68 6.70
C GLU A 110 -14.15 -2.18 5.25
N LEU A 111 -15.17 -2.43 4.44
CA LEU A 111 -15.25 -1.92 3.07
C LEU A 111 -15.25 -0.39 3.02
N THR A 112 -16.00 0.27 3.90
CA THR A 112 -15.99 1.73 4.00
C THR A 112 -14.63 2.26 4.45
N GLU A 113 -13.99 1.58 5.42
CA GLU A 113 -12.65 1.96 5.90
C GLU A 113 -11.60 1.88 4.79
N ALA A 114 -11.59 0.81 4.00
CA ALA A 114 -10.69 0.71 2.85
C ALA A 114 -10.99 1.74 1.75
N GLN A 115 -12.26 2.06 1.51
CA GLN A 115 -12.64 3.13 0.56
C GLN A 115 -12.16 4.49 1.04
N ASP A 116 -12.28 4.77 2.34
CA ASP A 116 -11.81 6.03 2.91
C ASP A 116 -10.28 6.12 2.87
N ALA A 117 -9.56 5.02 3.10
CA ALA A 117 -8.10 4.97 2.92
C ALA A 117 -7.67 5.28 1.47
N ILE A 118 -8.38 4.75 0.47
CA ILE A 118 -8.14 5.07 -0.95
C ILE A 118 -8.38 6.57 -1.21
N ARG A 119 -9.46 7.13 -0.67
CA ARG A 119 -9.77 8.57 -0.80
C ARG A 119 -8.69 9.44 -0.15
N GLU A 120 -8.14 9.02 0.98
CA GLU A 120 -7.02 9.71 1.61
C GLU A 120 -5.79 9.74 0.71
N ILE A 121 -5.44 8.63 0.05
CA ILE A 121 -4.31 8.60 -0.91
C ILE A 121 -4.54 9.58 -2.06
N VAL A 122 -5.75 9.60 -2.64
CA VAL A 122 -6.10 10.55 -3.71
C VAL A 122 -5.95 11.98 -3.23
N LYS A 123 -6.43 12.30 -2.02
CA LYS A 123 -6.26 13.63 -1.41
C LYS A 123 -4.78 13.98 -1.20
N GLU A 124 -3.94 13.05 -0.77
CA GLU A 124 -2.51 13.28 -0.60
C GLU A 124 -1.78 13.47 -1.93
N LEU A 125 -2.20 12.77 -2.99
CA LEU A 125 -1.67 12.96 -4.36
C LEU A 125 -2.07 14.31 -4.96
N ASP A 126 -3.28 14.81 -4.64
CA ASP A 126 -3.76 16.12 -5.12
C ASP A 126 -3.12 17.30 -4.37
N LYS A 127 -2.57 17.09 -3.18
CA LYS A 127 -1.90 18.14 -2.40
C LYS A 127 -0.63 18.61 -3.11
N LYS A 128 -0.55 19.91 -3.39
CA LYS A 128 0.69 20.58 -3.80
C LYS A 128 1.17 21.47 -2.65
N PRO A 129 2.33 21.20 -2.02
CA PRO A 129 3.33 20.18 -2.32
C PRO A 129 3.12 18.79 -1.67
N ILE A 130 3.43 17.70 -2.40
CA ILE A 130 3.31 16.32 -1.90
C ILE A 130 4.46 15.97 -0.93
N VAL A 131 4.13 15.28 0.16
CA VAL A 131 5.09 14.71 1.13
C VAL A 131 5.20 13.19 0.90
N ILE A 132 6.30 12.75 0.27
CA ILE A 132 6.50 11.33 -0.10
C ILE A 132 6.47 10.38 1.10
N LYS A 133 7.00 10.79 2.26
CA LYS A 133 6.96 9.97 3.49
C LYS A 133 5.53 9.65 3.93
N ILE A 134 4.64 10.64 3.90
CA ILE A 134 3.22 10.47 4.29
C ILE A 134 2.51 9.63 3.23
N LEU A 135 2.80 9.88 1.95
CA LEU A 135 2.24 9.11 0.83
C LEU A 135 2.56 7.62 0.98
N ASN A 136 3.82 7.24 1.21
CA ASN A 136 4.23 5.84 1.38
C ASN A 136 3.49 5.16 2.53
N ILE A 137 3.40 5.80 3.70
CA ILE A 137 2.67 5.26 4.86
C ILE A 137 1.19 5.04 4.54
N ARG A 138 0.54 5.99 3.86
CA ARG A 138 -0.87 5.89 3.48
C ARG A 138 -1.10 4.78 2.46
N VAL A 139 -0.22 4.65 1.48
CA VAL A 139 -0.28 3.60 0.47
C VAL A 139 -0.11 2.21 1.09
N ASP A 140 0.83 2.03 2.01
CA ASP A 140 1.01 0.76 2.72
C ASP A 140 -0.21 0.42 3.60
N THR A 141 -0.75 1.41 4.34
CA THR A 141 -1.96 1.22 5.16
C THR A 141 -3.17 0.80 4.31
N ALA A 142 -3.40 1.46 3.18
CA ALA A 142 -4.51 1.11 2.29
C ALA A 142 -4.32 -0.27 1.64
N ARG A 143 -3.07 -0.64 1.30
CA ARG A 143 -2.74 -1.96 0.78
C ARG A 143 -3.13 -3.05 1.77
N ASP A 144 -2.77 -2.88 3.04
CA ASP A 144 -3.07 -3.85 4.09
C ASP A 144 -4.58 -3.99 4.32
N LEU A 145 -5.32 -2.88 4.33
CA LEU A 145 -6.78 -2.88 4.48
C LEU A 145 -7.48 -3.60 3.31
N VAL A 146 -7.09 -3.28 2.07
CA VAL A 146 -7.69 -3.94 0.89
C VAL A 146 -7.32 -5.42 0.82
N PHE A 147 -6.09 -5.78 1.20
CA PHE A 147 -5.68 -7.18 1.27
C PHE A 147 -6.47 -7.96 2.32
N LYS A 148 -6.72 -7.35 3.49
CA LYS A 148 -7.59 -7.93 4.54
C LYS A 148 -9.00 -8.19 4.03
N ILE A 149 -9.61 -7.24 3.32
CA ILE A 149 -10.94 -7.41 2.72
C ILE A 149 -10.93 -8.49 1.66
N TYR A 150 -9.92 -8.53 0.80
CA TYR A 150 -9.80 -9.55 -0.23
C TYR A 150 -9.78 -10.96 0.36
N ASN A 151 -8.95 -11.18 1.39
CA ASN A 151 -8.89 -12.46 2.09
C ASN A 151 -10.21 -12.79 2.79
N LYS A 152 -10.80 -11.84 3.52
CA LYS A 152 -12.09 -12.04 4.19
C LYS A 152 -13.22 -12.34 3.21
N THR A 153 -13.20 -11.72 2.01
CA THR A 153 -14.17 -12.00 0.94
C THR A 153 -14.01 -13.43 0.44
N ASN A 154 -12.77 -13.89 0.20
CA ASN A 154 -12.50 -15.25 -0.24
C ASN A 154 -12.90 -16.29 0.82
N ASP A 155 -12.58 -16.02 2.09
CA ASP A 155 -12.95 -16.91 3.19
C ASP A 155 -14.47 -16.96 3.36
N MET A 156 -15.16 -15.83 3.26
CA MET A 156 -16.61 -15.79 3.29
C MET A 156 -17.24 -16.60 2.15
N ILE A 157 -16.73 -16.45 0.92
CA ILE A 157 -17.20 -17.23 -0.23
C ILE A 157 -17.00 -18.74 0.01
N LYS A 158 -15.83 -19.15 0.51
CA LYS A 158 -15.55 -20.55 0.84
C LYS A 158 -16.50 -21.10 1.90
N ILE A 159 -16.71 -20.35 2.99
CA ILE A 159 -17.61 -20.76 4.08
C ILE A 159 -19.05 -20.88 3.57
N VAL A 160 -19.50 -19.95 2.72
CA VAL A 160 -20.84 -19.99 2.11
C VAL A 160 -21.00 -21.23 1.22
N ASP A 161 -20.04 -21.49 0.33
CA ASP A 161 -20.06 -22.65 -0.58
C ASP A 161 -20.03 -23.98 0.20
N MET A 162 -19.19 -24.07 1.23
CA MET A 162 -19.15 -25.22 2.13
C MET A 162 -20.47 -25.40 2.89
N ALA A 163 -21.01 -24.32 3.46
CA ALA A 163 -22.27 -24.38 4.21
C ALA A 163 -23.44 -24.80 3.31
N GLU A 164 -23.51 -24.29 2.08
CA GLU A 164 -24.54 -24.67 1.11
C GLU A 164 -24.45 -26.15 0.74
N LYS A 165 -23.26 -26.64 0.40
CA LYS A 165 -23.02 -28.07 0.12
C LYS A 165 -23.39 -28.96 1.31
N MET A 166 -23.03 -28.51 2.52
CA MET A 166 -23.29 -29.26 3.75
C MET A 166 -24.78 -29.31 4.07
N ILE A 167 -25.53 -28.22 3.89
CA ILE A 167 -26.99 -28.19 4.05
C ILE A 167 -27.65 -29.10 3.00
N VAL A 168 -27.23 -29.01 1.73
CA VAL A 168 -27.76 -29.86 0.64
C VAL A 168 -27.48 -31.34 0.89
N TYR A 169 -26.30 -31.69 1.41
CA TYR A 169 -25.97 -33.05 1.78
C TYR A 169 -26.79 -33.53 2.98
N GLY A 170 -26.91 -32.70 4.03
CA GLY A 170 -27.72 -32.98 5.21
C GLY A 170 -29.19 -33.19 4.90
N ASN A 171 -29.73 -32.50 3.90
CA ASN A 171 -31.13 -32.66 3.45
C ASN A 171 -31.48 -34.10 3.04
N ARG A 172 -30.49 -34.93 2.67
CA ARG A 172 -30.72 -36.35 2.36
C ARG A 172 -31.09 -37.18 3.58
N TYR A 173 -30.70 -36.76 4.77
CA TYR A 173 -30.90 -37.49 6.02
C TYR A 173 -32.05 -36.94 6.88
N ARG A 174 -32.71 -35.85 6.44
CA ARG A 174 -33.86 -35.24 7.13
C ARG A 174 -34.98 -36.25 7.44
N SER A 175 -35.27 -37.14 6.50
CA SER A 175 -36.33 -38.15 6.66
C SER A 175 -35.95 -39.31 7.60
N SER A 176 -34.65 -39.48 7.87
CA SER A 176 -34.15 -40.60 8.67
C SER A 176 -33.91 -40.22 10.14
N TYR A 177 -33.66 -38.94 10.43
CA TYR A 177 -33.35 -38.47 11.78
C TYR A 177 -33.99 -37.10 12.05
N GLU A 178 -34.96 -37.06 12.95
CA GLU A 178 -35.69 -35.83 13.32
C GLU A 178 -34.77 -34.79 14.00
N GLU A 179 -33.78 -35.24 14.76
CA GLU A 179 -32.77 -34.35 15.39
C GLU A 179 -31.96 -33.55 14.35
N ILE A 180 -31.75 -34.14 13.17
CA ILE A 180 -30.99 -33.53 12.07
C ILE A 180 -31.85 -32.52 11.33
N ASP A 181 -33.15 -32.80 11.18
CA ASP A 181 -34.10 -31.85 10.60
C ASP A 181 -34.20 -30.56 11.43
N ILE A 182 -34.25 -30.68 12.76
CA ILE A 182 -34.25 -29.52 13.67
C ILE A 182 -32.95 -28.72 13.56
N ALA A 183 -31.80 -29.39 13.52
CA ALA A 183 -30.51 -28.74 13.43
C ALA A 183 -30.30 -28.06 12.06
N LEU A 184 -30.62 -28.72 10.96
CA LEU A 184 -30.52 -28.14 9.61
C LEU A 184 -31.48 -26.96 9.42
N THR A 185 -32.68 -27.03 9.99
CA THR A 185 -33.63 -25.90 9.96
C THR A 185 -33.06 -24.67 10.69
N LYS A 186 -32.39 -24.87 11.84
CA LYS A 186 -31.67 -23.78 12.53
C LYS A 186 -30.48 -23.27 11.73
N ALA A 187 -29.73 -24.17 11.07
CA ALA A 187 -28.62 -23.78 10.22
C ALA A 187 -29.08 -22.93 9.02
N GLU A 188 -30.19 -23.31 8.36
CA GLU A 188 -30.80 -22.53 7.27
C GLU A 188 -31.24 -21.14 7.74
N GLU A 189 -31.82 -21.02 8.93
CA GLU A 189 -32.18 -19.72 9.51
C GLU A 189 -30.94 -18.84 9.75
N LEU A 190 -29.87 -19.41 10.30
CA LEU A 190 -28.60 -18.73 10.52
C LEU A 190 -27.92 -18.32 9.21
N PHE A 191 -28.01 -19.16 8.18
CA PHE A 191 -27.52 -18.89 6.83
C PHE A 191 -28.26 -17.69 6.21
N ARG A 192 -29.58 -17.65 6.33
CA ARG A 192 -30.41 -16.50 5.88
C ARG A 192 -30.14 -15.23 6.66
N ARG A 193 -29.73 -15.34 7.93
CA ARG A 193 -29.34 -14.19 8.77
C ARG A 193 -27.89 -13.70 8.52
N GLY A 194 -27.12 -14.37 7.65
CA GLY A 194 -25.74 -13.99 7.33
C GLY A 194 -24.69 -14.51 8.33
N LYS A 195 -25.06 -15.43 9.23
CA LYS A 195 -24.16 -16.07 10.21
C LYS A 195 -23.58 -17.36 9.64
N TYR A 196 -22.80 -17.25 8.56
CA TYR A 196 -22.31 -18.39 7.78
C TYR A 196 -21.41 -19.35 8.55
N LYS A 197 -20.56 -18.83 9.46
CA LYS A 197 -19.70 -19.68 10.30
C LYS A 197 -20.49 -20.55 11.28
N GLU A 198 -21.50 -19.96 11.94
CA GLU A 198 -22.36 -20.68 12.88
C GLU A 198 -23.21 -21.71 12.12
N SER A 199 -23.73 -21.35 10.94
CA SER A 199 -24.45 -22.28 10.07
C SER A 199 -23.58 -23.48 9.67
N LEU A 200 -22.34 -23.24 9.22
CA LEU A 200 -21.43 -24.31 8.82
C LEU A 200 -21.11 -25.25 10.00
N ASP A 201 -20.74 -24.70 11.15
CA ASP A 201 -20.42 -25.50 12.35
C ASP A 201 -21.59 -26.38 12.77
N LEU A 202 -22.81 -25.84 12.73
CA LEU A 202 -24.01 -26.58 13.09
C LEU A 202 -24.34 -27.68 12.08
N SER A 203 -24.25 -27.39 10.78
CA SER A 203 -24.41 -28.39 9.71
C SER A 203 -23.35 -29.48 9.78
N THR A 204 -22.09 -29.13 10.02
CA THR A 204 -20.99 -30.09 10.16
C THR A 204 -21.21 -30.98 11.37
N LYS A 205 -21.53 -30.41 12.53
CA LYS A 205 -21.85 -31.20 13.74
C LYS A 205 -22.96 -32.21 13.47
N SER A 206 -24.06 -31.78 12.85
CA SER A 206 -25.18 -32.67 12.54
C SER A 206 -24.81 -33.83 11.62
N ILE A 207 -23.93 -33.61 10.63
CA ILE A 207 -23.51 -34.65 9.70
C ILE A 207 -22.42 -35.55 10.30
N SER A 208 -21.53 -35.02 11.13
CA SER A 208 -20.53 -35.81 11.87
C SER A 208 -21.16 -36.82 12.84
N PHE A 209 -22.42 -36.64 13.24
CA PHE A 209 -23.17 -37.65 14.01
C PHE A 209 -23.56 -38.88 13.17
N ILE A 210 -23.72 -38.75 11.85
CA ILE A 210 -24.06 -39.86 10.95
C ILE A 210 -22.81 -40.50 10.36
N ASP A 211 -21.89 -39.68 9.85
CA ASP A 211 -20.75 -40.17 9.08
C ASP A 211 -19.45 -39.56 9.61
N LYS A 212 -18.69 -40.38 10.33
CA LYS A 212 -17.39 -40.01 10.93
C LYS A 212 -16.29 -39.82 9.88
N ASN A 213 -16.52 -40.24 8.62
CA ASN A 213 -15.52 -40.22 7.54
C ASN A 213 -15.46 -38.92 6.73
N ILE A 214 -16.40 -37.99 6.91
CA ILE A 214 -16.42 -36.74 6.12
C ILE A 214 -15.34 -35.73 6.60
N ILE A 215 -14.80 -35.93 7.79
CA ILE A 215 -13.78 -35.04 8.38
C ILE A 215 -12.38 -35.27 7.77
N ASP A 216 -12.13 -36.46 7.17
CA ASP A 216 -10.79 -36.89 6.73
C ASP A 216 -10.57 -36.84 5.21
N SER A 217 -11.44 -36.17 4.44
CA SER A 217 -11.30 -36.04 2.97
C SER A 217 -11.33 -34.60 2.50
N ASP A 218 -10.38 -33.79 2.97
CA ASP A 218 -9.86 -32.57 2.31
C ASP A 218 -8.42 -32.30 2.78
#